data_AF-A0A7X9SRX1-F1
#
_entry.id   AF-A0A7X9SRX1-F1
#
_cell.length_a   1.000
_cell.length_b   1.000
_cell.length_c   1.000
_cell.angle_alpha   90.00
_cell.angle_beta   90.00
_cell.angle_gamma   90.00
#
_symmetry.space_group_name_H-M   'P 1'
#
loop_
_entity.id
_entity.type
_entity.pdbx_description
1 polymer ?
#
loop_
_entity_poly.entity_id
_entity_poly.type
_entity_poly.pdbx_seq_one_letter_code
_entity_poly.pdbx_strand_id
1 'polypeptide(L)' 'MFLYENQEEIFKGNNVFVAVNLESGFFCVEGSSLLWDELYVFQGLDEKDIQNYLCVAEYISCLKRFRLLESILC' A
#
# COMPACT_ATOMS: atom_id res chain seq x y z
N MET A 1 -4.64 -18.99 -3.64
CA MET A 1 -3.98 -17.78 -4.18
C MET A 1 -4.18 -16.67 -3.16
N PHE A 2 -3.17 -16.43 -2.31
CA PHE A 2 -3.29 -15.62 -1.07
C PHE A 2 -4.01 -14.28 -1.24
N LEU A 3 -3.69 -13.52 -2.30
CA LEU A 3 -4.33 -12.23 -2.58
C LEU A 3 -5.84 -12.34 -2.80
N TYR A 4 -6.30 -13.34 -3.57
CA TYR A 4 -7.72 -13.54 -3.88
C TYR A 4 -8.48 -14.16 -2.69
N GLU A 5 -7.80 -14.93 -1.84
CA GLU A 5 -8.37 -15.46 -0.60
C GLU A 5 -8.59 -14.39 0.47
N ASN A 6 -7.83 -13.29 0.40
CA ASN A 6 -7.87 -12.19 1.36
C ASN A 6 -8.42 -10.90 0.77
N GLN A 7 -9.15 -10.96 -0.36
CA GLN A 7 -9.88 -9.82 -0.88
C GLN A 7 -10.94 -9.36 0.10
N GLU A 8 -11.09 -8.05 0.24
CA GLU A 8 -12.23 -7.47 0.93
C GLU A 8 -13.53 -7.92 0.24
N GLU A 9 -14.61 -8.10 1.03
CA GLU A 9 -15.88 -8.63 0.51
C GLU A 9 -16.41 -7.85 -0.71
N ILE A 10 -16.17 -6.54 -0.76
CA ILE A 10 -16.56 -5.68 -1.88
C ILE A 10 -15.84 -6.00 -3.20
N PHE A 11 -14.67 -6.65 -3.15
CA PHE A 11 -13.86 -7.01 -4.30
C PHE A 11 -13.89 -8.51 -4.64
N LYS A 12 -14.62 -9.29 -3.83
CA LYS A 12 -14.60 -10.75 -3.92
C LYS A 12 -15.10 -11.25 -5.27
N GLY A 13 -14.29 -12.09 -5.91
CA GLY A 13 -14.59 -12.65 -7.24
C GLY A 13 -14.28 -11.71 -8.41
N ASN A 14 -13.83 -10.48 -8.14
CA ASN A 14 -13.29 -9.59 -9.16
C ASN A 14 -11.79 -9.85 -9.36
N ASN A 15 -11.31 -9.55 -10.57
CA ASN A 15 -9.89 -9.59 -10.87
C ASN A 15 -9.15 -8.46 -10.13
N VAL A 16 -7.88 -8.72 -9.80
CA VAL A 16 -6.96 -7.69 -9.31
C VAL A 16 -6.21 -7.10 -10.50
N PHE A 17 -6.24 -5.76 -10.62
CA PHE A 17 -5.47 -5.03 -11.61
C PHE A 17 -4.50 -4.08 -10.92
N VAL A 18 -3.29 -3.96 -11.48
CA VAL A 18 -2.26 -3.04 -10.99
C VAL A 18 -1.76 -2.23 -12.18
N ALA A 19 -1.74 -0.91 -12.04
CA ALA A 19 -1.12 -0.02 -13.01
C ALA A 19 0.02 0.75 -12.35
N VAL A 20 1.10 0.98 -13.09
CA VAL A 20 2.27 1.74 -12.65
C VAL A 20 2.68 2.70 -13.76
N ASN A 21 2.88 3.96 -13.41
CA ASN A 21 3.58 4.91 -14.25
C ASN A 21 5.08 4.78 -14.01
N LEU A 22 5.83 4.40 -15.04
CA LEU A 22 7.27 4.14 -14.94
C LEU A 22 8.11 5.41 -14.75
N GLU A 23 7.60 6.57 -15.15
CA GLU A 23 8.32 7.84 -15.01
C GLU A 23 8.19 8.39 -13.59
N SER A 24 6.97 8.39 -13.03
CA SER A 24 6.71 8.95 -11.70
C SER A 24 6.75 7.93 -10.57
N GLY A 25 6.71 6.62 -10.88
CA GLY A 25 6.52 5.57 -9.89
C GLY A 25 5.11 5.53 -9.27
N PHE A 26 4.17 6.36 -9.77
CA PHE A 26 2.78 6.33 -9.30
C PHE A 26 2.15 4.99 -9.63
N PHE A 27 1.42 4.41 -8.67
CA PHE A 27 0.71 3.15 -8.88
C PHE A 27 -0.74 3.23 -8.41
N CYS A 28 -1.58 2.37 -8.98
CA CYS A 28 -2.91 2.09 -8.46
C CYS A 28 -3.17 0.58 -8.44
N VAL A 29 -4.04 0.16 -7.53
CA VAL A 29 -4.50 -1.22 -7.42
C VAL A 29 -6.02 -1.22 -7.38
N GLU A 30 -6.62 -2.00 -8.25
CA GLU A 30 -8.06 -2.28 -8.24
C GLU A 30 -8.30 -3.71 -7.78
N GLY A 31 -9.29 -3.92 -6.92
CA GLY A 31 -9.69 -5.25 -6.48
C GLY A 31 -8.93 -5.80 -5.26
N SER A 32 -8.06 -5.01 -4.61
CA SER A 32 -7.45 -5.38 -3.32
C SER A 32 -6.86 -4.15 -2.61
N SER A 33 -7.43 -3.76 -1.46
CA SER A 33 -6.81 -2.69 -0.66
C SER A 33 -5.57 -3.19 0.08
N LEU A 34 -5.56 -4.46 0.48
CA LEU A 34 -4.40 -5.10 1.11
C LEU A 34 -3.14 -5.01 0.23
N LEU A 35 -3.25 -5.28 -1.07
CA LEU A 35 -2.12 -5.18 -1.99
C LEU A 35 -1.70 -3.72 -2.20
N TRP A 36 -2.65 -2.79 -2.23
CA TRP A 36 -2.33 -1.37 -2.31
C TRP A 36 -1.48 -0.91 -1.11
N ASP A 37 -1.91 -1.26 0.11
CA ASP A 37 -1.18 -0.94 1.35
C ASP A 37 0.23 -1.56 1.36
N GLU A 38 0.36 -2.80 0.89
CA GLU A 38 1.66 -3.50 0.82
C GLU A 38 2.62 -2.79 -0.14
N LEU A 39 2.14 -2.41 -1.32
CA LEU A 39 2.94 -1.65 -2.29
C LEU A 39 3.30 -0.25 -1.78
N TYR A 40 2.40 0.41 -1.05
CA TYR A 40 2.66 1.72 -0.48
C TYR A 40 3.77 1.66 0.58
N VAL A 41 3.74 0.64 1.44
CA VAL A 41 4.81 0.39 2.41
C VAL A 41 6.13 0.06 1.71
N PHE A 42 6.08 -0.80 0.68
CA PHE A 42 7.27 -1.18 -0.07
C PHE A 42 7.91 0.00 -0.81
N GLN A 43 7.12 0.90 -1.38
CA GLN A 43 7.61 2.09 -2.06
C GLN A 43 8.28 3.07 -1.09
N GLY A 44 7.72 3.22 0.11
CA GLY A 44 8.21 4.19 1.09
C GLY A 44 7.79 5.63 0.78
N LEU A 45 8.27 6.56 1.59
CA LEU A 45 8.03 8.00 1.44
C LEU A 45 9.32 8.71 1.05
N ASP A 46 9.23 9.66 0.12
CA ASP A 46 10.35 10.52 -0.25
C ASP A 46 10.45 11.80 0.61
N GLU A 47 11.42 12.66 0.29
CA GLU A 47 11.66 13.93 0.99
C GLU A 47 10.48 14.91 0.95
N LYS A 48 9.62 14.84 -0.08
CA LYS A 48 8.43 15.67 -0.21
C LYS A 48 7.25 15.04 0.51
N ASP A 49 7.10 13.72 0.40
CA ASP A 49 6.02 12.97 1.04
C ASP A 49 6.05 13.10 2.56
N ILE A 50 7.25 13.08 3.17
CA ILE A 50 7.39 13.23 4.63
C ILE A 50 6.93 14.61 5.14
N GLN A 51 6.87 15.62 4.27
CA GLN A 51 6.32 16.94 4.61
C GLN A 51 4.78 16.96 4.57
N ASN A 52 4.14 15.96 3.97
CA ASN A 52 2.69 15.80 3.94
C ASN A 52 2.23 14.90 5.09
N TYR A 53 1.63 15.50 6.12
CA TYR A 53 1.15 14.78 7.30
C TYR A 53 0.15 13.65 6.99
N LEU A 54 -0.60 13.76 5.89
CA LEU A 54 -1.54 12.71 5.48
C LEU A 54 -0.80 11.47 4.96
N CYS A 55 0.19 11.67 4.08
CA CYS A 55 1.04 10.58 3.56
C CYS A 55 1.79 9.88 4.70
N VAL A 56 2.33 10.65 5.65
CA VAL A 56 2.99 10.10 6.85
C VAL A 56 2.02 9.28 7.70
N ALA A 57 0.82 9.79 7.96
CA ALA A 57 -0.18 9.08 8.76
C ALA A 57 -0.65 7.78 8.08
N GLU A 58 -0.88 7.82 6.78
CA GLU A 58 -1.25 6.66 5.97
C GLU A 58 -0.14 5.60 5.97
N TYR A 59 1.11 6.02 5.72
CA TYR A 59 2.27 5.13 5.76
C TYR A 59 2.44 4.44 7.12
N ILE A 60 2.32 5.19 8.23
CA ILE A 60 2.36 4.62 9.59
C ILE A 60 1.20 3.64 9.80
N SER A 61 0.01 3.93 9.27
CA SER A 61 -1.14 3.03 9.35
C SER A 61 -0.84 1.70 8.65
N CYS A 62 -0.30 1.74 7.43
CA CYS A 62 0.07 0.55 6.68
C CYS A 62 1.20 -0.23 7.38
N LEU A 63 2.23 0.45 7.90
CA LEU A 63 3.29 -0.20 8.70
C LEU A 63 2.74 -0.94 9.92
N LYS A 64 1.76 -0.37 10.61
CA LYS A 64 1.08 -1.05 11.73
C LYS A 64 0.27 -2.25 11.25
N ARG A 65 -0.43 -2.14 10.12
CA ARG A 65 -1.20 -3.25 9.50
C ARG A 65 -0.30 -4.47 9.25
N PHE A 66 0.93 -4.25 8.79
CA PHE A 66 1.91 -5.31 8.51
C PHE A 66 2.88 -5.62 9.67
N ARG A 67 2.73 -4.95 10.83
CA ARG A 67 3.60 -5.09 12.01
C ARG A 67 5.09 -4.79 11.72
N LEU A 68 5.34 -3.82 10.84
CA LEU A 68 6.68 -3.41 10.40
C LEU A 68 7.16 -2.10 11.07
N LEU A 69 6.31 -1.43 11.84
CA LEU A 69 6.64 -0.11 12.40
C LEU A 69 7.91 -0.13 13.27
N GLU A 70 7.99 -1.07 14.22
CA GLU A 70 9.15 -1.19 15.12
C GLU A 70 10.44 -1.52 14.36
N SER A 71 10.38 -2.32 13.30
CA SER A 71 11.55 -2.66 12.49
C SER A 71 12.11 -1.51 11.65
N ILE A 72 11.33 -0.44 11.45
CA ILE A 72 11.77 0.73 10.69
C ILE A 72 12.29 1.83 11.62
N LEU A 73 11.79 1.89 12.87
CA LEU A 73 12.18 2.91 13.84
C LEU A 73 13.42 2.54 14.67
N CYS A 74 13.80 1.26 14.72
CA CYS A 74 14.94 0.74 15.46
C CYS A 74 16.07 0.31 14.53
#